data_AF-A0A420M5M3-F1
#
_entry.id   AF-A0A420M5M3-F1
#
_cell.length_a   1.000
_cell.length_b   1.000
_cell.length_c   1.000
_cell.angle_alpha   90.00
_cell.angle_beta   90.00
_cell.angle_gamma   90.00
#
_symmetry.space_group_name_H-M   'P 1'
#
loop_
_entity.id
_entity.type
_entity.pdbx_description
1 polymer ?
#
loop_
_entity_poly.entity_id
_entity_poly.type
_entity_poly.pdbx_seq_one_letter_code
_entity_poly.pdbx_strand_id
1 'polypeptide(L)'
;RMNKAIVQSMRAILPAWKTTPIAILHRESGIPPITQLLEARRYCFSARLKSLDETHPLAKRTLPPRQPTYHQLIKRKYQAPTESSFRTRLRRTNELLAPCPRPALMQKCFGKGQDTPLQTAPKGESAKAFLQWVSTVDPATWIVYSDGSLSSEGAASYGFAIHQKDLSICDGSGRLGPAEVFDAEATGALEGLKAALNLPGSAARDIVVCLDNLAAATCLWGTPSDSSQAVFVEFQALAASHGATQVRWIPGHTDIPGNEQADKLAKAASSLPEPEGAQPTLAYLRKVARQKPKEAFETWWTTSVPEQYKRLNLKATIRCPPELSLPRAALHHLLAARSLHGDFAAYHERFNHDDAR
;
A
#
# COMPACT_ATOMS: atom_id res chain seq x y z
N ARG A 1 -3.61 -29.35 -15.89
CA ARG A 1 -4.12 -29.95 -14.64
C ARG A 1 -4.83 -28.91 -13.75
N MET A 2 -4.19 -27.79 -13.38
CA MET A 2 -4.79 -26.78 -12.49
C MET A 2 -6.04 -26.07 -13.05
N ASN A 3 -6.08 -25.77 -14.35
CA ASN A 3 -7.28 -25.18 -14.99
C ASN A 3 -8.53 -26.05 -14.82
N LYS A 4 -8.40 -27.37 -15.01
CA LYS A 4 -9.52 -28.31 -14.85
C LYS A 4 -10.04 -28.30 -13.42
N ALA A 5 -9.14 -28.30 -12.44
CA ALA A 5 -9.51 -28.23 -11.03
C ALA A 5 -10.25 -26.93 -10.69
N ILE A 6 -9.75 -25.76 -11.13
CA ILE A 6 -10.43 -24.47 -10.90
C ILE A 6 -11.82 -24.45 -11.54
N VAL A 7 -11.95 -24.89 -12.80
CA VAL A 7 -13.25 -24.95 -13.47
C VAL A 7 -14.22 -25.88 -12.75
N GLN A 8 -13.74 -27.02 -12.26
CA GLN A 8 -14.55 -27.95 -11.47
C GLN A 8 -14.99 -27.33 -10.14
N SER A 9 -14.10 -26.63 -9.42
CA SER A 9 -14.45 -25.89 -8.20
C SER A 9 -15.48 -24.80 -8.47
N MET A 10 -15.33 -24.00 -9.53
CA MET A 10 -16.30 -22.98 -9.91
C MET A 10 -17.68 -23.58 -10.20
N ARG A 11 -17.74 -24.76 -10.83
CA ARG A 11 -19.00 -25.48 -11.08
C ARG A 11 -19.63 -26.09 -9.82
N ALA A 12 -18.85 -26.33 -8.77
CA ALA A 12 -19.39 -26.75 -7.49
C ALA A 12 -20.02 -25.56 -6.73
N ILE A 13 -19.37 -24.40 -6.81
CA ILE A 13 -19.82 -23.13 -6.21
C ILE A 13 -21.08 -22.62 -6.91
N LEU A 14 -21.03 -22.51 -8.25
CA LEU A 14 -22.08 -21.92 -9.05
C LEU A 14 -23.12 -22.98 -9.44
N PRO A 15 -24.42 -22.76 -9.20
CA PRO A 15 -25.48 -23.60 -9.73
C PRO A 15 -25.71 -23.32 -11.23
N ALA A 16 -24.67 -23.47 -12.04
CA ALA A 16 -24.65 -23.18 -13.47
C ALA A 16 -24.74 -24.48 -14.29
N TRP A 17 -25.26 -24.36 -15.52
CA TRP A 17 -25.39 -25.49 -16.43
C TRP A 17 -24.03 -26.00 -16.92
N LYS A 18 -23.97 -27.28 -17.31
CA LYS A 18 -22.73 -27.89 -17.82
C LYS A 18 -22.20 -27.19 -19.07
N THR A 19 -23.09 -26.56 -19.84
CA THR A 19 -22.80 -25.80 -21.08
C THR A 19 -22.38 -24.36 -20.85
N THR A 20 -22.51 -23.84 -19.63
CA THR A 20 -22.14 -22.45 -19.33
C THR A 20 -20.67 -22.19 -19.71
N PRO A 21 -20.38 -21.17 -20.54
CA PRO A 21 -19.04 -20.80 -20.95
C PRO A 21 -18.10 -20.59 -19.76
N ILE A 22 -16.86 -21.07 -19.89
CA ILE A 22 -15.85 -20.99 -18.83
C ILE A 22 -15.58 -19.53 -18.40
N ALA A 23 -15.62 -18.58 -19.34
CA ALA A 23 -15.43 -17.17 -19.05
C ALA A 23 -16.47 -16.63 -18.05
N ILE A 24 -17.74 -17.04 -18.20
CA ILE A 24 -18.82 -16.67 -17.29
C ILE A 24 -18.57 -17.26 -15.90
N LEU A 25 -18.11 -18.51 -15.81
CA LEU A 25 -17.80 -19.13 -14.53
C LEU A 25 -16.75 -18.34 -13.74
N HIS A 26 -15.71 -17.83 -14.41
CA HIS A 26 -14.69 -16.98 -13.77
C HIS A 26 -15.29 -15.67 -13.24
N ARG A 27 -16.13 -14.99 -14.03
CA ARG A 27 -16.79 -13.74 -13.58
C ARG A 27 -17.73 -14.00 -12.41
N GLU A 28 -18.62 -14.98 -12.53
CA GLU A 28 -19.71 -15.22 -11.58
C GLU A 28 -19.21 -15.81 -10.26
N SER A 29 -18.09 -16.54 -10.27
CA SER A 29 -17.43 -17.00 -9.05
C SER A 29 -16.51 -15.96 -8.42
N GLY A 30 -16.13 -14.93 -9.17
CA GLY A 30 -15.06 -13.99 -8.77
C GLY A 30 -13.67 -14.63 -8.70
N ILE A 31 -13.47 -15.80 -9.33
CA ILE A 31 -12.19 -16.53 -9.34
C ILE A 31 -11.50 -16.29 -10.69
N PRO A 32 -10.35 -15.58 -10.72
CA PRO A 32 -9.59 -15.38 -11.95
C PRO A 32 -9.03 -16.68 -12.57
N PRO A 33 -8.69 -16.66 -13.87
CA PRO A 33 -7.91 -17.74 -14.50
C PRO A 33 -6.62 -18.08 -13.74
N ILE A 34 -6.16 -19.34 -13.83
CA ILE A 34 -4.99 -19.81 -13.07
C ILE A 34 -3.75 -18.97 -13.33
N THR A 35 -3.55 -18.52 -14.56
CA THR A 35 -2.38 -17.74 -14.96
C THR A 35 -2.30 -16.44 -14.17
N GLN A 36 -3.43 -15.76 -13.99
CA GLN A 36 -3.55 -14.54 -13.22
C GLN A 36 -3.41 -14.79 -11.71
N LEU A 37 -3.96 -15.89 -11.20
CA LEU A 37 -3.77 -16.29 -9.81
C LEU A 37 -2.29 -16.55 -9.49
N LEU A 38 -1.57 -17.24 -10.39
CA LEU A 38 -0.14 -17.50 -10.23
C LEU A 38 0.67 -16.21 -10.35
N GLU A 39 0.30 -15.31 -11.25
CA GLU A 39 0.93 -14.00 -11.40
C GLU A 39 0.71 -13.12 -10.16
N ALA A 40 -0.50 -13.12 -9.59
CA ALA A 40 -0.80 -12.44 -8.33
C ALA A 40 0.10 -12.94 -7.19
N ARG A 41 0.32 -14.26 -7.10
CA ARG A 41 1.26 -14.84 -6.12
C ARG A 41 2.69 -14.37 -6.37
N ARG A 42 3.12 -14.21 -7.63
CA ARG A 42 4.44 -13.67 -7.97
C ARG A 42 4.59 -12.21 -7.57
N TYR A 43 3.58 -11.37 -7.79
CA TYR A 43 3.59 -9.97 -7.33
C TYR A 43 3.68 -9.85 -5.81
N CYS A 44 2.85 -10.62 -5.07
CA CYS A 44 2.93 -10.67 -3.61
C CYS A 44 4.31 -11.15 -3.13
N PHE A 45 4.88 -12.16 -3.78
CA PHE A 45 6.21 -12.65 -3.44
C PHE A 45 7.29 -11.62 -3.76
N SER A 46 7.17 -10.88 -4.86
CA SER A 46 8.07 -9.76 -5.17
C SER A 46 8.05 -8.70 -4.07
N ALA A 47 6.87 -8.24 -3.66
CA ALA A 47 6.73 -7.28 -2.56
C ALA A 47 7.32 -7.81 -1.25
N ARG A 48 7.15 -9.11 -0.97
CA ARG A 48 7.80 -9.77 0.18
C ARG A 48 9.32 -9.76 0.06
N LEU A 49 9.88 -9.99 -1.13
CA LEU A 49 11.34 -9.93 -1.31
C LEU A 49 11.89 -8.53 -1.06
N LYS A 50 11.13 -7.47 -1.34
CA LYS A 50 11.52 -6.08 -1.07
C LYS A 50 11.51 -5.73 0.42
N SER A 51 10.63 -6.35 1.21
CA SER A 51 10.58 -6.14 2.66
C SER A 51 11.65 -6.91 3.45
N LEU A 52 12.56 -7.61 2.76
CA LEU A 52 13.65 -8.32 3.43
C LEU A 52 14.85 -7.41 3.59
N ASP A 53 15.43 -7.48 4.78
CA ASP A 53 16.74 -6.94 5.13
C ASP A 53 17.82 -7.36 4.12
N GLU A 54 18.78 -6.47 3.87
CA GLU A 54 19.86 -6.70 2.89
C GLU A 54 20.71 -7.93 3.21
N THR A 55 20.89 -8.24 4.50
CA THR A 55 21.66 -9.39 4.95
C THR A 55 20.93 -10.72 4.71
N HIS A 56 19.61 -10.68 4.49
CA HIS A 56 18.79 -11.88 4.31
C HIS A 56 19.27 -12.71 3.09
N PRO A 57 19.39 -14.05 3.21
CA PRO A 57 19.92 -14.89 2.12
C PRO A 57 19.17 -14.73 0.79
N LEU A 58 17.85 -14.57 0.82
CA LEU A 58 17.06 -14.32 -0.40
C LEU A 58 17.33 -12.93 -1.00
N ALA A 59 17.56 -11.89 -0.19
CA ALA A 59 17.90 -10.56 -0.70
C ALA A 59 19.22 -10.61 -1.46
N LYS A 60 20.27 -11.22 -0.86
CA LYS A 60 21.57 -11.44 -1.51
C LYS A 60 21.45 -12.18 -2.85
N ARG A 61 20.60 -13.22 -2.92
CA ARG A 61 20.37 -13.98 -4.16
C ARG A 61 19.59 -13.21 -5.24
N THR A 62 18.92 -12.12 -4.89
CA THR A 62 18.24 -11.24 -5.87
C THR A 62 19.15 -10.20 -6.49
N LEU A 63 20.34 -9.97 -5.91
CA LEU A 63 21.30 -9.02 -6.46
C LEU A 63 21.73 -9.45 -7.86
N PRO A 64 21.94 -8.48 -8.78
CA PRO A 64 22.53 -8.77 -10.07
C PRO A 64 23.92 -9.39 -9.86
N PRO A 65 24.37 -10.27 -10.78
CA PRO A 65 25.75 -10.77 -10.73
C PRO A 65 26.70 -9.58 -10.82
N ARG A 66 27.80 -9.61 -10.06
CA ARG A 66 28.82 -8.55 -10.15
C ARG A 66 29.35 -8.52 -11.57
N GLN A 67 29.43 -7.33 -12.17
CA GLN A 67 30.10 -7.19 -13.46
C GLN A 67 31.56 -7.63 -13.27
N PRO A 68 32.07 -8.53 -14.13
CA PRO A 68 33.45 -8.95 -14.03
C PRO A 68 34.38 -7.75 -14.23
N THR A 69 35.26 -7.50 -13.28
CA THR A 69 36.35 -6.54 -13.44
C THR A 69 37.41 -7.17 -14.33
N TYR A 70 37.61 -6.63 -15.53
CA TYR A 70 38.60 -7.14 -16.46
C TYR A 70 39.96 -6.48 -16.23
N HIS A 71 40.97 -7.28 -15.89
CA HIS A 71 42.37 -6.87 -15.87
C HIS A 71 42.99 -7.05 -17.26
N GLN A 72 43.52 -5.97 -17.85
CA GLN A 72 44.06 -5.97 -19.21
C GLN A 72 45.23 -6.97 -19.41
N LEU A 73 45.95 -7.30 -18.35
CA LEU A 73 47.12 -8.19 -18.37
C LEU A 73 46.77 -9.69 -18.37
N ILE A 74 45.51 -10.07 -18.12
CA ILE A 74 45.08 -11.47 -18.02
C ILE A 74 44.28 -11.82 -19.29
N LYS A 75 44.46 -13.01 -19.87
CA LYS A 75 43.65 -13.40 -21.06
C LYS A 75 42.17 -13.52 -20.67
N ARG A 76 41.26 -13.00 -21.50
CA ARG A 76 39.79 -13.01 -21.26
C ARG A 76 39.22 -14.38 -20.89
N LYS A 77 39.74 -15.46 -21.47
CA LYS A 77 39.30 -16.84 -21.15
C LYS A 77 39.52 -17.27 -19.69
N TYR A 78 40.45 -16.63 -18.99
CA TYR A 78 40.71 -16.86 -17.56
C TYR A 78 39.97 -15.88 -16.65
N GLN A 79 39.29 -14.87 -17.23
CA GLN A 79 38.52 -13.84 -16.51
C GLN A 79 37.01 -13.95 -16.75
N ALA A 80 36.58 -14.88 -17.62
CA ALA A 80 35.17 -15.12 -17.86
C ALA A 80 34.52 -15.56 -16.53
N PRO A 81 33.51 -14.83 -16.03
CA PRO A 81 32.92 -15.15 -14.75
C PRO A 81 32.32 -16.55 -14.78
N THR A 82 32.63 -17.35 -13.76
CA THR A 82 32.01 -18.67 -13.54
C THR A 82 30.54 -18.54 -13.13
N GLU A 83 30.13 -17.35 -12.65
CA GLU A 83 28.74 -17.06 -12.35
C GLU A 83 27.91 -17.01 -13.62
N SER A 84 27.04 -18.01 -13.77
CA SER A 84 26.03 -18.08 -14.81
C SER A 84 25.26 -16.75 -14.91
N SER A 85 25.24 -16.16 -16.11
CA SER A 85 24.39 -15.04 -16.49
C SER A 85 22.89 -15.38 -16.42
N PHE A 86 22.53 -16.61 -16.06
CA PHE A 86 21.16 -17.09 -16.02
C PHE A 86 20.34 -16.34 -14.97
N ARG A 87 19.28 -15.68 -15.44
CA ARG A 87 18.32 -14.98 -14.61
C ARG A 87 17.44 -16.00 -13.87
N THR A 88 17.79 -16.25 -12.60
CA THR A 88 17.05 -17.17 -11.74
C THR A 88 15.57 -16.80 -11.63
N ARG A 89 14.70 -17.78 -11.31
CA ARG A 89 13.27 -17.52 -11.06
C ARG A 89 13.06 -16.49 -9.95
N LEU A 90 13.95 -16.46 -8.96
CA LEU A 90 13.95 -15.52 -7.86
C LEU A 90 14.23 -14.08 -8.35
N ARG A 91 15.30 -13.87 -9.14
CA ARG A 91 15.63 -12.58 -9.75
C ARG A 91 14.49 -12.05 -10.62
N ARG A 92 13.98 -12.90 -11.53
CA ARG A 92 12.80 -12.59 -12.36
C ARG A 92 11.57 -12.16 -11.56
N THR A 93 11.39 -12.70 -10.36
CA THR A 93 10.25 -12.33 -9.51
C THR A 93 10.51 -11.02 -8.77
N ASN A 94 11.71 -10.83 -8.21
CA ASN A 94 12.13 -9.57 -7.58
C ASN A 94 12.03 -8.37 -8.53
N GLU A 95 12.31 -8.58 -9.82
CA GLU A 95 12.26 -7.54 -10.86
C GLU A 95 10.83 -7.22 -11.34
N LEU A 96 9.79 -7.91 -10.86
CA LEU A 96 8.39 -7.55 -11.17
C LEU A 96 7.95 -6.22 -10.55
N LEU A 97 8.62 -5.80 -9.49
CA LEU A 97 8.39 -4.52 -8.82
C LEU A 97 9.69 -3.73 -8.81
N ALA A 98 9.56 -2.41 -8.89
CA ALA A 98 10.66 -1.48 -8.84
C ALA A 98 11.53 -1.69 -7.58
N PRO A 99 12.84 -1.34 -7.63
CA PRO A 99 13.67 -1.32 -6.44
C PRO A 99 13.12 -0.32 -5.41
N CYS A 100 13.30 -0.63 -4.13
CA CYS A 100 13.00 0.28 -3.03
C CYS A 100 14.08 0.13 -1.96
N PRO A 101 14.21 1.13 -1.07
CA PRO A 101 15.02 0.98 0.14
C PRO A 101 14.54 -0.24 0.92
N ARG A 102 15.49 -1.09 1.34
CA ARG A 102 15.18 -2.29 2.12
C ARG A 102 15.18 -1.94 3.60
N PRO A 103 14.16 -2.36 4.38
CA PRO A 103 14.17 -2.15 5.82
C PRO A 103 15.27 -3.00 6.46
N ALA A 104 15.96 -2.44 7.44
CA ALA A 104 16.82 -3.16 8.35
C ALA A 104 15.99 -4.04 9.28
N LEU A 105 16.48 -5.24 9.59
CA LEU A 105 15.87 -6.08 10.61
C LEU A 105 16.14 -5.48 11.99
N MET A 106 15.12 -4.85 12.58
CA MET A 106 15.20 -4.25 13.90
C MET A 106 14.53 -5.12 14.96
N GLN A 107 15.07 -5.13 16.17
CA GLN A 107 14.38 -5.70 17.32
C GLN A 107 13.18 -4.82 17.65
N LYS A 108 12.02 -5.44 17.88
CA LYS A 108 10.82 -4.71 18.29
C LYS A 108 11.06 -4.08 19.65
N CYS A 109 10.84 -2.78 19.74
CA CYS A 109 10.89 -2.03 20.98
C CYS A 109 9.51 -2.11 21.63
N PHE A 110 9.39 -2.85 22.74
CA PHE A 110 8.21 -2.87 23.61
C PHE A 110 8.50 -2.00 24.84
N GLY A 111 8.53 -0.68 24.64
CA GLY A 111 8.82 0.27 25.72
C GLY A 111 7.65 0.43 26.69
N LYS A 112 7.92 0.81 27.95
CA LYS A 112 6.88 1.21 28.91
C LYS A 112 6.11 2.41 28.35
N GLY A 113 4.80 2.25 28.22
CA GLY A 113 3.87 3.26 27.72
C GLY A 113 3.30 2.99 26.32
N GLN A 114 3.87 2.07 25.52
CA GLN A 114 3.28 1.66 24.23
C GLN A 114 1.88 1.04 24.36
N ASP A 115 1.52 0.59 25.56
CA ASP A 115 0.21 0.04 25.87
C ASP A 115 -0.85 1.12 26.16
N THR A 116 -0.48 2.39 26.38
CA THR A 116 -1.47 3.47 26.47
C THR A 116 -1.95 3.84 25.07
N PRO A 117 -3.25 3.68 24.76
CA PRO A 117 -3.78 4.08 23.47
C PRO A 117 -3.53 5.58 23.25
N LEU A 118 -2.89 5.94 22.14
CA LEU A 118 -2.72 7.36 21.77
C LEU A 118 -4.08 8.03 21.49
N GLN A 119 -5.11 7.23 21.18
CA GLN A 119 -6.49 7.65 21.11
C GLN A 119 -7.30 7.06 22.28
N THR A 120 -7.72 7.91 23.20
CA THR A 120 -8.48 7.52 24.40
C THR A 120 -9.96 7.95 24.36
N ALA A 121 -10.34 8.79 23.39
CA ALA A 121 -11.65 9.43 23.31
C ALA A 121 -12.15 9.60 21.85
N PRO A 122 -13.45 9.87 21.63
CA PRO A 122 -13.97 10.25 20.33
C PRO A 122 -13.35 11.55 19.81
N LYS A 123 -13.36 11.76 18.48
CA LYS A 123 -12.64 12.85 17.81
C LYS A 123 -12.99 14.25 18.35
N GLY A 124 -14.28 14.54 18.54
CA GLY A 124 -14.74 15.86 18.99
C GLY A 124 -14.31 16.20 20.42
N GLU A 125 -14.33 15.23 21.33
CA GLU A 125 -13.84 15.41 22.71
C GLU A 125 -12.33 15.54 22.75
N SER A 126 -11.62 14.74 21.93
CA SER A 126 -10.17 14.79 21.79
C SER A 126 -9.71 16.17 21.27
N ALA A 127 -10.46 16.78 20.35
CA ALA A 127 -10.15 18.10 19.80
C ALA A 127 -10.28 19.19 20.87
N LYS A 128 -11.37 19.18 21.64
CA LYS A 128 -11.57 20.12 22.76
C LYS A 128 -10.49 19.96 23.83
N ALA A 129 -10.17 18.72 24.20
CA ALA A 129 -9.10 18.44 25.16
C ALA A 129 -7.74 18.91 24.64
N PHE A 130 -7.48 18.77 23.33
CA PHE A 130 -6.26 19.27 22.72
C PHE A 130 -6.18 20.79 22.76
N LEU A 131 -7.24 21.51 22.36
CA LEU A 131 -7.26 22.98 22.41
C LEU A 131 -7.12 23.51 23.85
N GLN A 132 -7.74 22.85 24.83
CA GLN A 132 -7.52 23.15 26.25
C GLN A 132 -6.07 22.88 26.66
N TRP A 133 -5.46 21.80 26.19
CA TRP A 133 -4.05 21.55 26.45
C TRP A 133 -3.15 22.62 25.84
N VAL A 134 -3.40 23.05 24.60
CA VAL A 134 -2.65 24.14 23.93
C VAL A 134 -2.72 25.45 24.71
N SER A 135 -3.83 25.76 25.38
CA SER A 135 -3.91 26.98 26.21
C SER A 135 -3.13 26.87 27.54
N THR A 136 -2.87 25.65 28.01
CA THR A 136 -2.14 25.37 29.26
C THR A 136 -0.66 25.04 29.07
N VAL A 137 -0.22 24.73 27.84
CA VAL A 137 1.17 24.37 27.54
C VAL A 137 2.12 25.53 27.83
N ASP A 138 3.37 25.22 28.16
CA ASP A 138 4.40 26.23 28.38
C ASP A 138 4.46 27.17 27.16
N PRO A 139 4.38 28.50 27.34
CA PRO A 139 4.52 29.45 26.25
C PRO A 139 5.80 29.32 25.42
N ALA A 140 6.85 28.69 25.95
CA ALA A 140 8.09 28.41 25.25
C ALA A 140 8.07 27.13 24.40
N THR A 141 7.06 26.25 24.56
CA THR A 141 6.94 25.01 23.79
C THR A 141 6.60 25.30 22.32
N TRP A 142 7.27 24.58 21.42
CA TRP A 142 6.91 24.55 20.01
C TRP A 142 6.03 23.35 19.68
N ILE A 143 4.95 23.61 18.95
CA ILE A 143 4.02 22.59 18.48
C ILE A 143 4.20 22.47 16.97
N VAL A 144 4.68 21.31 16.54
CA VAL A 144 4.86 20.97 15.13
C VAL A 144 3.65 20.16 14.71
N TYR A 145 2.82 20.71 13.83
CA TYR A 145 1.74 19.99 13.17
C TYR A 145 2.26 19.42 11.86
N SER A 146 1.98 18.15 11.59
CA SER A 146 2.33 17.52 10.32
C SER A 146 1.16 16.69 9.79
N ASP A 147 1.03 16.67 8.47
CA ASP A 147 0.00 15.91 7.77
C ASP A 147 0.52 15.36 6.43
N GLY A 148 -0.10 14.29 5.95
CA GLY A 148 0.18 13.65 4.67
C GLY A 148 -1.06 13.61 3.77
N SER A 149 -0.87 13.91 2.49
CA SER A 149 -1.92 13.87 1.48
C SER A 149 -1.58 12.91 0.34
N LEU A 150 -2.62 12.41 -0.32
CA LEU A 150 -2.52 11.63 -1.55
C LEU A 150 -3.54 12.15 -2.56
N SER A 151 -3.05 12.66 -3.69
CA SER A 151 -3.93 13.19 -4.74
C SER A 151 -4.70 12.08 -5.47
N SER A 152 -5.72 12.47 -6.26
CA SER A 152 -6.46 11.57 -7.14
C SER A 152 -5.57 10.85 -8.17
N GLU A 153 -4.48 11.49 -8.57
CA GLU A 153 -3.47 10.98 -9.50
C GLU A 153 -2.44 10.06 -8.80
N GLY A 154 -2.54 9.92 -7.46
CA GLY A 154 -1.64 9.11 -6.66
C GLY A 154 -0.33 9.78 -6.29
N ALA A 155 -0.27 11.12 -6.31
CA ALA A 155 0.89 11.88 -5.83
C ALA A 155 0.81 12.03 -4.31
N ALA A 156 1.78 11.45 -3.60
CA ALA A 156 1.91 11.56 -2.15
C ALA A 156 2.75 12.78 -1.78
N SER A 157 2.30 13.55 -0.79
CA SER A 157 2.95 14.79 -0.36
C SER A 157 2.72 15.03 1.13
N TYR A 158 3.62 15.79 1.75
CA TYR A 158 3.55 16.15 3.16
C TYR A 158 3.52 17.66 3.34
N GLY A 159 2.99 18.08 4.48
CA GLY A 159 3.04 19.46 4.95
C GLY A 159 3.31 19.47 6.45
N PHE A 160 3.99 20.51 6.92
CA PHE A 160 4.14 20.77 8.34
C PHE A 160 4.03 22.27 8.64
N ALA A 161 3.60 22.59 9.84
CA ALA A 161 3.53 23.95 10.37
C ALA A 161 4.00 23.95 11.82
N ILE A 162 4.88 24.88 12.16
CA ILE A 162 5.42 25.07 13.51
C ILE A 162 4.74 26.28 14.14
N HIS A 163 4.14 26.06 15.29
CA HIS A 163 3.41 27.07 16.04
C HIS A 163 3.98 27.22 17.44
N GLN A 164 3.93 28.44 17.95
CA GLN A 164 4.10 28.74 19.37
C GLN A 164 2.80 29.38 19.85
N LYS A 165 2.00 28.61 20.59
CA LYS A 165 0.60 28.95 20.87
C LYS A 165 -0.16 29.24 19.56
N ASP A 166 -0.72 30.44 19.43
CA ASP A 166 -1.50 30.87 18.25
C ASP A 166 -0.63 31.49 17.15
N LEU A 167 0.69 31.61 17.37
CA LEU A 167 1.61 32.22 16.40
C LEU A 167 2.26 31.15 15.53
N SER A 168 1.97 31.19 14.22
CA SER A 168 2.70 30.41 13.21
C SER A 168 4.12 30.97 13.06
N ILE A 169 5.13 30.15 13.32
CA ILE A 169 6.56 30.52 13.24
C ILE A 169 7.10 30.27 11.84
N CYS A 170 6.93 29.04 11.36
CA CYS A 170 7.38 28.63 10.04
C CYS A 170 6.60 27.40 9.58
N ASP A 171 6.63 27.16 8.29
CA ASP A 171 5.98 26.03 7.67
C ASP A 171 6.80 25.52 6.48
N GLY A 172 6.44 24.35 6.00
CA GLY A 172 7.10 23.73 4.87
C GLY A 172 6.28 22.57 4.32
N SER A 173 6.60 22.17 3.09
CA SER A 173 5.92 21.08 2.42
C SER A 173 6.79 20.49 1.32
N GLY A 174 6.44 19.29 0.87
CA GLY A 174 7.16 18.62 -0.18
C GLY A 174 6.39 17.45 -0.75
N ARG A 175 6.82 17.00 -1.93
CA ARG A 175 6.29 15.82 -2.60
C ARG A 175 7.23 14.64 -2.43
N LEU A 176 6.68 13.46 -2.20
CA LEU A 176 7.44 12.21 -2.20
C LEU A 176 7.51 11.61 -3.61
N GLY A 177 8.39 10.64 -3.79
CA GLY A 177 8.26 9.66 -4.87
C GLY A 177 6.99 8.80 -4.71
N PRO A 178 6.91 7.65 -5.42
CA PRO A 178 5.74 6.80 -5.33
C PRO A 178 5.58 6.21 -3.91
N ALA A 179 4.67 6.78 -3.14
CA ALA A 179 4.49 6.52 -1.72
C ALA A 179 2.99 6.46 -1.35
N GLU A 180 2.67 6.03 -0.13
CA GLU A 180 1.31 6.14 0.41
C GLU A 180 1.23 7.26 1.44
N VAL A 181 0.00 7.69 1.78
CA VAL A 181 -0.26 8.72 2.81
C VAL A 181 0.54 8.45 4.08
N PHE A 182 0.54 7.21 4.56
CA PHE A 182 1.30 6.80 5.75
C PHE A 182 2.79 7.16 5.69
N ASP A 183 3.42 7.04 4.52
CA ASP A 183 4.83 7.37 4.36
C ASP A 183 5.02 8.90 4.36
N ALA A 184 4.10 9.64 3.74
CA ALA A 184 4.12 11.09 3.71
C ALA A 184 3.92 11.72 5.10
N GLU A 185 3.02 11.17 5.92
CA GLU A 185 2.81 11.54 7.32
C GLU A 185 4.10 11.47 8.14
N ALA A 186 4.81 10.33 8.02
CA ALA A 186 6.08 10.14 8.70
C ALA A 186 7.15 11.13 8.22
N THR A 187 7.21 11.39 6.92
CA THR A 187 8.13 12.38 6.35
C THR A 187 7.78 13.80 6.80
N GLY A 188 6.50 14.16 6.87
CA GLY A 188 6.05 15.45 7.38
C GLY A 188 6.47 15.68 8.83
N ALA A 189 6.31 14.67 9.69
CA ALA A 189 6.78 14.75 11.07
C ALA A 189 8.31 14.90 11.17
N LEU A 190 9.08 14.16 10.35
CA LEU A 190 10.53 14.27 10.33
C LEU A 190 11.00 15.65 9.89
N GLU A 191 10.47 16.14 8.77
CA GLU A 191 10.87 17.45 8.22
C GLU A 191 10.40 18.59 9.13
N GLY A 192 9.23 18.46 9.76
CA GLY A 192 8.77 19.39 10.79
C GLY A 192 9.68 19.40 12.03
N LEU A 193 10.12 18.24 12.52
CA LEU A 193 11.06 18.16 13.64
C LEU A 193 12.43 18.75 13.26
N LYS A 194 12.95 18.46 12.07
CA LYS A 194 14.20 19.07 11.57
C LYS A 194 14.10 20.59 11.49
N ALA A 195 12.99 21.10 10.95
CA ALA A 195 12.74 22.53 10.89
C ALA A 195 12.70 23.15 12.31
N ALA A 196 12.03 22.49 13.27
CA ALA A 196 12.01 22.94 14.66
C ALA A 196 13.41 22.97 15.28
N LEU A 197 14.22 21.92 15.07
CA LEU A 197 15.57 21.84 15.63
C LEU A 197 16.53 22.88 15.03
N ASN A 198 16.31 23.29 13.77
CA ASN A 198 17.08 24.34 13.09
C ASN A 198 16.73 25.76 13.55
N LEU A 199 15.62 25.96 14.27
CA LEU A 199 15.26 27.28 14.79
C LEU A 199 16.17 27.69 15.98
N PRO A 200 16.48 28.99 16.11
CA PRO A 200 17.36 29.47 17.17
C PRO A 200 16.77 29.24 18.57
N GLY A 201 17.57 28.61 19.45
CA GLY A 201 17.18 28.28 20.82
C GLY A 201 16.29 27.04 20.94
N SER A 202 16.31 26.15 19.95
CA SER A 202 15.61 24.85 19.98
C SER A 202 16.04 23.96 21.15
N ALA A 203 17.32 24.00 21.53
CA ALA A 203 17.88 23.19 22.63
C ALA A 203 17.31 23.52 24.02
N ALA A 204 16.72 24.70 24.20
CA ALA A 204 16.14 25.14 25.47
C ALA A 204 14.61 25.01 25.53
N ARG A 205 13.99 24.42 24.50
CA ARG A 205 12.53 24.36 24.35
C ARG A 205 12.05 22.93 24.19
N ASP A 206 10.87 22.67 24.73
CA ASP A 206 10.12 21.45 24.45
C ASP A 206 9.53 21.50 23.04
N ILE A 207 9.56 20.37 22.34
CA ILE A 207 8.98 20.21 21.00
C ILE A 207 7.90 19.13 21.07
N VAL A 208 6.68 19.47 20.66
CA VAL A 208 5.57 18.51 20.56
C VAL A 208 5.18 18.33 19.10
N VAL A 209 5.38 17.14 18.55
CA VAL A 209 5.02 16.78 17.18
C VAL A 209 3.63 16.14 17.16
N CYS A 210 2.69 16.77 16.45
CA CYS A 210 1.29 16.40 16.35
C CYS A 210 0.98 15.82 14.96
N LEU A 211 0.36 14.64 14.95
CA LEU A 211 -0.10 13.94 13.74
C LEU A 211 -1.52 13.43 13.94
N ASP A 212 -2.30 13.36 12.87
CA ASP A 212 -3.64 12.78 12.92
C ASP A 212 -3.71 11.30 12.49
N ASN A 213 -2.62 10.77 11.95
CA ASN A 213 -2.48 9.36 11.64
C ASN A 213 -1.94 8.56 12.85
N LEU A 214 -2.86 7.87 13.52
CA LEU A 214 -2.56 7.04 14.68
C LEU A 214 -1.47 5.99 14.40
N ALA A 215 -1.45 5.38 13.21
CA ALA A 215 -0.47 4.38 12.87
C ALA A 215 0.93 4.99 12.71
N ALA A 216 1.04 6.16 12.08
CA ALA A 216 2.31 6.88 11.93
C ALA A 216 2.83 7.35 13.30
N ALA A 217 1.97 7.95 14.13
CA ALA A 217 2.31 8.37 15.49
C ALA A 217 2.81 7.20 16.36
N THR A 218 2.15 6.04 16.26
CA THR A 218 2.57 4.82 16.96
C THR A 218 3.95 4.33 16.50
N CYS A 219 4.26 4.43 15.21
CA CYS A 219 5.57 4.04 14.67
C CYS A 219 6.68 5.03 15.06
N LEU A 220 6.40 6.33 15.09
CA LEU A 220 7.37 7.36 15.52
C LEU A 220 7.75 7.19 16.98
N TRP A 221 6.77 6.88 17.83
CA TRP A 221 7.02 6.68 19.25
C TRP A 221 7.51 5.26 19.60
N GLY A 222 7.21 4.29 18.75
CA GLY A 222 7.43 2.88 19.03
C GLY A 222 8.33 2.15 18.04
N THR A 223 7.88 0.99 17.56
CA THR A 223 8.67 0.22 16.58
C THR A 223 8.50 0.84 15.19
N PRO A 224 9.60 1.21 14.50
CA PRO A 224 9.55 1.70 13.12
C PRO A 224 8.85 0.74 12.16
N SER A 225 8.11 1.29 11.21
CA SER A 225 7.51 0.52 10.11
C SER A 225 8.58 0.05 9.12
N ASP A 226 8.34 -1.07 8.44
CA ASP A 226 9.18 -1.51 7.30
C ASP A 226 9.17 -0.48 6.15
N SER A 227 8.06 0.24 5.98
CA SER A 227 7.92 1.27 4.94
C SER A 227 8.45 2.58 5.46
N SER A 228 9.29 3.25 4.66
CA SER A 228 9.98 4.48 5.05
C SER A 228 10.72 4.34 6.40
N GLN A 229 11.26 3.16 6.71
CA GLN A 229 11.90 2.86 8.00
C GLN A 229 12.98 3.88 8.37
N ALA A 230 13.79 4.30 7.39
CA ALA A 230 14.83 5.31 7.59
C ALA A 230 14.26 6.62 8.17
N VAL A 231 13.07 7.05 7.73
CA VAL A 231 12.39 8.26 8.23
C VAL A 231 12.04 8.13 9.71
N PHE A 232 11.46 6.99 10.10
CA PHE A 232 11.12 6.72 11.51
C PHE A 232 12.37 6.62 12.39
N VAL A 233 13.40 5.92 11.92
CA VAL A 233 14.67 5.77 12.67
C VAL A 233 15.37 7.11 12.84
N GLU A 234 15.42 7.93 11.78
CA GLU A 234 16.01 9.26 11.84
C GLU A 234 15.22 10.17 12.78
N PHE A 235 13.89 10.15 12.72
CA PHE A 235 13.03 10.89 13.65
C PHE A 235 13.32 10.51 15.10
N GLN A 236 13.36 9.20 15.40
CA GLN A 236 13.63 8.70 16.74
C GLN A 236 15.02 9.09 17.24
N ALA A 237 16.03 9.04 16.37
CA ALA A 237 17.38 9.46 16.71
C ALA A 237 17.43 10.97 17.03
N LEU A 238 16.76 11.81 16.23
CA LEU A 238 16.68 13.26 16.46
C LEU A 238 15.92 13.57 17.75
N ALA A 239 14.76 12.96 17.97
CA ALA A 239 13.97 13.13 19.18
C ALA A 239 14.74 12.70 20.44
N ALA A 240 15.47 11.57 20.37
CA ALA A 240 16.31 11.11 21.47
C ALA A 240 17.51 12.04 21.72
N SER A 241 18.12 12.60 20.66
CA SER A 241 19.25 13.53 20.79
C SER A 241 18.84 14.87 21.40
N HIS A 242 17.62 15.33 21.12
CA HIS A 242 17.06 16.55 21.70
C HIS A 242 16.61 16.33 23.15
N GLY A 243 16.06 15.15 23.48
CA GLY A 243 15.69 14.76 24.84
C GLY A 243 14.38 15.37 25.38
N ALA A 244 13.86 16.42 24.73
CA ALA A 244 12.63 17.12 25.09
C ALA A 244 11.60 17.15 23.94
N THR A 245 11.60 16.09 23.12
CA THR A 245 10.65 15.91 22.01
C THR A 245 9.57 14.90 22.37
N GLN A 246 8.30 15.27 22.19
CA GLN A 246 7.15 14.40 22.41
C GLN A 246 6.33 14.22 21.14
N VAL A 247 5.76 13.03 20.94
CA VAL A 247 4.82 12.77 19.84
C VAL A 247 3.42 12.69 20.43
N ARG A 248 2.46 13.37 19.81
CA ARG A 248 1.06 13.40 20.23
C ARG A 248 0.15 13.14 19.05
N TRP A 249 -0.81 12.24 19.24
CA TRP A 249 -1.89 12.08 18.26
C TRP A 249 -2.95 13.17 18.46
N ILE A 250 -3.44 13.73 17.37
CA ILE A 250 -4.55 14.68 17.34
C ILE A 250 -5.67 14.17 16.42
N PRO A 251 -6.94 14.51 16.66
CA PRO A 251 -7.99 14.13 15.75
C PRO A 251 -7.90 14.92 14.44
N GLY A 252 -7.93 14.21 13.31
CA GLY A 252 -8.00 14.83 11.98
C GLY A 252 -9.40 15.34 11.64
N HIS A 253 -9.45 16.44 10.88
CA HIS A 253 -10.65 17.17 10.42
C HIS A 253 -11.53 17.71 11.56
N THR A 254 -10.92 18.38 12.53
CA THR A 254 -11.64 18.97 13.68
C THR A 254 -11.27 20.43 13.93
N ASP A 255 -11.00 21.18 12.86
CA ASP A 255 -10.76 22.63 12.88
C ASP A 255 -9.62 23.07 13.82
N ILE A 256 -8.61 22.21 14.04
CA ILE A 256 -7.40 22.58 14.78
C ILE A 256 -6.53 23.44 13.84
N PRO A 257 -6.31 24.74 14.12
CA PRO A 257 -5.73 25.65 13.12
C PRO A 257 -4.39 25.19 12.54
N GLY A 258 -3.48 24.70 13.38
CA GLY A 258 -2.18 24.21 12.94
C GLY A 258 -2.26 22.93 12.10
N ASN A 259 -3.18 22.01 12.42
CA ASN A 259 -3.41 20.80 11.62
C ASN A 259 -4.01 21.13 10.26
N GLU A 260 -5.01 22.03 10.23
CA GLU A 260 -5.63 22.49 8.98
C GLU A 260 -4.63 23.24 8.10
N GLN A 261 -3.64 23.93 8.68
CA GLN A 261 -2.54 24.52 7.93
C GLN A 261 -1.64 23.44 7.32
N ALA A 262 -1.24 22.43 8.09
CA ALA A 262 -0.44 21.32 7.60
C ALA A 262 -1.14 20.53 6.47
N ASP A 263 -2.45 20.26 6.60
CA ASP A 263 -3.28 19.60 5.58
C ASP A 263 -3.32 20.41 4.27
N LYS A 264 -3.54 21.72 4.36
CA LYS A 264 -3.54 22.61 3.19
C LYS A 264 -2.19 22.61 2.48
N LEU A 265 -1.10 22.65 3.24
CA LEU A 265 0.26 22.60 2.71
C LEU A 265 0.56 21.25 2.04
N ALA A 266 0.15 20.14 2.67
CA ALA A 266 0.31 18.80 2.11
C ALA A 266 -0.46 18.66 0.79
N LYS A 267 -1.71 19.13 0.74
CA LYS A 267 -2.53 19.15 -0.49
C LYS A 267 -1.95 20.03 -1.58
N ALA A 268 -1.44 21.23 -1.25
CA ALA A 268 -0.81 22.10 -2.23
C ALA A 268 0.46 21.45 -2.82
N ALA A 269 1.23 20.75 -1.99
CA ALA A 269 2.47 20.11 -2.38
C ALA A 269 2.31 18.92 -3.33
N SER A 270 1.11 18.35 -3.51
CA SER A 270 0.91 17.26 -4.47
C SER A 270 1.16 17.70 -5.92
N SER A 271 1.04 19.00 -6.20
CA SER A 271 1.29 19.60 -7.51
C SER A 271 2.77 19.89 -7.78
N LEU A 272 3.66 19.72 -6.79
CA LEU A 272 5.10 19.91 -6.97
C LEU A 272 5.69 18.81 -7.86
N PRO A 273 6.84 19.08 -8.51
CA PRO A 273 7.56 18.05 -9.25
C PRO A 273 7.98 16.91 -8.31
N GLU A 274 7.94 15.68 -8.83
CA GLU A 274 8.45 14.52 -8.10
C GLU A 274 9.97 14.66 -7.92
N PRO A 275 10.52 14.34 -6.73
CA PRO A 275 11.96 14.40 -6.51
C PRO A 275 12.72 13.49 -7.49
N GLU A 276 13.79 14.01 -8.09
CA GLU A 276 14.57 13.26 -9.07
C GLU A 276 15.21 12.01 -8.44
N GLY A 277 15.04 10.86 -9.10
CA GLY A 277 15.60 9.59 -8.62
C GLY A 277 14.88 8.99 -7.41
N ALA A 278 13.71 9.50 -7.02
CA ALA A 278 12.94 8.97 -5.91
C ALA A 278 12.57 7.50 -6.14
N GLN A 279 12.87 6.66 -5.14
CA GLN A 279 12.46 5.26 -5.14
C GLN A 279 11.08 5.10 -4.51
N PRO A 280 10.26 4.15 -4.99
CA PRO A 280 8.98 3.86 -4.38
C PRO A 280 9.13 3.34 -2.95
N THR A 281 8.16 3.65 -2.10
CA THR A 281 8.10 3.08 -0.74
C THR A 281 7.60 1.64 -0.76
N LEU A 282 7.87 0.90 0.31
CA LEU A 282 7.42 -0.48 0.44
C LEU A 282 5.88 -0.58 0.52
N ALA A 283 5.22 0.37 1.19
CA ALA A 283 3.76 0.43 1.25
C ALA A 283 3.15 0.60 -0.15
N TYR A 284 3.71 1.51 -0.95
CA TYR A 284 3.32 1.71 -2.35
C TYR A 284 3.48 0.40 -3.16
N LEU A 285 4.63 -0.26 -3.07
CA LEU A 285 4.86 -1.53 -3.76
C LEU A 285 3.88 -2.64 -3.32
N ARG A 286 3.52 -2.70 -2.04
CA ARG A 286 2.51 -3.64 -1.52
C ARG A 286 1.11 -3.31 -2.06
N LYS A 287 0.77 -2.04 -2.32
CA LYS A 287 -0.47 -1.65 -3.00
C LYS A 287 -0.45 -2.05 -4.46
N VAL A 288 0.63 -1.74 -5.19
CA VAL A 288 0.79 -2.15 -6.60
C VAL A 288 0.65 -3.66 -6.76
N ALA A 289 1.27 -4.44 -5.87
CA ALA A 289 1.17 -5.91 -5.87
C ALA A 289 -0.28 -6.42 -5.68
N ARG A 290 -1.13 -5.67 -4.96
CA ARG A 290 -2.55 -5.98 -4.77
C ARG A 290 -3.44 -5.48 -5.91
N GLN A 291 -3.02 -4.43 -6.60
CA GLN A 291 -3.78 -3.80 -7.67
C GLN A 291 -3.57 -4.49 -9.03
N LYS A 292 -2.33 -4.87 -9.35
CA LYS A 292 -1.98 -5.53 -10.63
C LYS A 292 -2.84 -6.74 -10.98
N PRO A 293 -3.15 -7.66 -10.04
CA PRO A 293 -4.05 -8.77 -10.32
C PRO A 293 -5.47 -8.34 -10.70
N LYS A 294 -5.99 -7.28 -10.05
CA LYS A 294 -7.34 -6.77 -10.33
C LYS A 294 -7.41 -6.19 -11.75
N GLU A 295 -6.45 -5.35 -12.10
CA GLU A 295 -6.32 -4.76 -13.45
C GLU A 295 -6.20 -5.86 -14.52
N ALA A 296 -5.39 -6.89 -14.25
CA ALA A 296 -5.23 -8.02 -15.15
C ALA A 296 -6.53 -8.80 -15.33
N PHE A 297 -7.30 -9.02 -14.26
CA PHE A 297 -8.58 -9.73 -14.34
C PHE A 297 -9.65 -8.92 -15.06
N GLU A 298 -9.73 -7.61 -14.81
CA GLU A 298 -10.62 -6.70 -15.52
C GLU A 298 -10.31 -6.67 -17.02
N THR A 299 -9.03 -6.57 -17.39
CA THR A 299 -8.58 -6.57 -18.79
C THR A 299 -8.82 -7.92 -19.49
N TRP A 300 -8.64 -9.03 -18.78
CA TRP A 300 -8.98 -10.34 -19.31
C TRP A 300 -10.48 -10.49 -19.52
N TRP A 301 -11.30 -9.95 -18.61
CA TRP A 301 -12.75 -10.00 -18.72
C TRP A 301 -13.25 -9.22 -19.93
N THR A 302 -12.74 -8.00 -20.17
CA THR A 302 -13.13 -7.22 -21.37
C THR A 302 -12.82 -7.95 -22.67
N THR A 303 -11.77 -8.78 -22.69
CA THR A 303 -11.38 -9.57 -23.87
C THR A 303 -12.17 -10.89 -23.97
N SER A 304 -12.55 -11.48 -22.83
CA SER A 304 -13.13 -12.84 -22.75
C SER A 304 -14.65 -12.86 -22.56
N VAL A 305 -15.29 -11.69 -22.44
CA VAL A 305 -16.73 -11.56 -22.19
C VAL A 305 -17.55 -12.10 -23.39
N PRO A 306 -18.44 -13.07 -23.17
CA PRO A 306 -19.36 -13.53 -24.22
C PRO A 306 -20.32 -12.42 -24.66
N GLU A 307 -20.78 -12.46 -25.92
CA GLU A 307 -21.64 -11.43 -26.50
C GLU A 307 -22.91 -11.18 -25.66
N GLN A 308 -23.56 -12.23 -25.17
CA GLN A 308 -24.74 -12.11 -24.30
C GLN A 308 -24.46 -11.36 -22.99
N TYR A 309 -23.23 -11.42 -22.47
CA TYR A 309 -22.83 -10.75 -21.23
C TYR A 309 -22.42 -9.29 -21.43
N LYS A 310 -22.05 -8.88 -22.65
CA LYS A 310 -21.66 -7.49 -22.94
C LYS A 310 -22.79 -6.51 -22.59
N ARG A 311 -24.04 -6.88 -22.88
CA ARG A 311 -25.23 -6.06 -22.60
C ARG A 311 -25.50 -5.86 -21.10
N LEU A 312 -24.98 -6.75 -20.25
CA LEU A 312 -25.21 -6.71 -18.81
C LEU A 312 -24.27 -5.72 -18.09
N ASN A 313 -23.24 -5.21 -18.77
CA ASN A 313 -22.26 -4.26 -18.23
C ASN A 313 -21.67 -4.67 -16.87
N LEU A 314 -21.52 -5.98 -16.66
CA LEU A 314 -21.01 -6.54 -15.43
C LEU A 314 -19.49 -6.39 -15.36
N LYS A 315 -18.99 -5.82 -14.27
CA LYS A 315 -17.55 -5.73 -14.00
C LYS A 315 -17.03 -7.05 -13.42
N ALA A 316 -15.79 -7.38 -13.73
CA ALA A 316 -15.07 -8.47 -13.10
C ALA A 316 -14.55 -8.03 -11.72
N THR A 317 -14.59 -8.94 -10.74
CA THR A 317 -14.10 -8.68 -9.39
C THR A 317 -13.41 -9.92 -8.85
N ILE A 318 -12.27 -9.74 -8.17
CA ILE A 318 -11.54 -10.81 -7.49
C ILE A 318 -12.18 -11.13 -6.12
N ARG A 319 -13.13 -10.31 -5.66
CA ARG A 319 -13.89 -10.57 -4.44
C ARG A 319 -15.06 -11.49 -4.73
N CYS A 320 -15.60 -12.10 -3.68
CA CYS A 320 -16.87 -12.83 -3.73
C CYS A 320 -17.96 -11.90 -4.32
N PRO A 321 -18.53 -12.22 -5.48
CA PRO A 321 -19.61 -11.41 -6.06
C PRO A 321 -20.82 -11.40 -5.12
N PRO A 322 -21.52 -10.26 -4.96
CA PRO A 322 -22.65 -10.15 -4.05
C PRO A 322 -23.78 -11.13 -4.42
N GLU A 323 -23.91 -11.52 -5.69
CA GLU A 323 -24.90 -12.50 -6.15
C GLU A 323 -24.72 -13.88 -5.51
N LEU A 324 -23.52 -14.22 -5.01
CA LEU A 324 -23.29 -15.47 -4.29
C LEU A 324 -23.95 -15.52 -2.91
N SER A 325 -24.47 -14.39 -2.41
CA SER A 325 -25.30 -14.35 -1.20
C SER A 325 -26.75 -14.81 -1.43
N LEU A 326 -27.18 -14.92 -2.69
CA LEU A 326 -28.53 -15.35 -3.03
C LEU A 326 -28.75 -16.84 -2.68
N PRO A 327 -30.00 -17.23 -2.33
CA PRO A 327 -30.36 -18.64 -2.22
C PRO A 327 -30.01 -19.39 -3.51
N ARG A 328 -29.53 -20.64 -3.39
CA ARG A 328 -28.99 -21.42 -4.52
C ARG A 328 -29.96 -21.51 -5.71
N ALA A 329 -31.27 -21.63 -5.46
CA ALA A 329 -32.30 -21.66 -6.49
C ALA A 329 -32.42 -20.31 -7.22
N ALA A 330 -32.44 -19.20 -6.50
CA ALA A 330 -32.48 -17.86 -7.10
C ALA A 330 -31.21 -17.57 -7.92
N LEU A 331 -30.05 -17.97 -7.40
CA LEU A 331 -28.78 -17.86 -8.12
C LEU A 331 -28.79 -18.71 -9.39
N HIS A 332 -29.35 -19.92 -9.36
CA HIS A 332 -29.49 -20.77 -10.55
C HIS A 332 -30.26 -20.07 -11.66
N HIS A 333 -31.45 -19.55 -11.37
CA HIS A 333 -32.28 -18.86 -12.35
C HIS A 333 -31.62 -17.58 -12.87
N LEU A 334 -30.97 -16.81 -12.00
CA LEU A 334 -30.22 -15.62 -12.40
C LEU A 334 -29.10 -15.97 -13.38
N LEU A 335 -28.28 -16.98 -13.08
CA LEU A 335 -27.19 -17.41 -13.95
C LEU A 335 -27.72 -17.98 -15.27
N ALA A 336 -28.82 -18.73 -15.25
CA ALA A 336 -29.46 -19.25 -16.46
C ALA A 336 -29.97 -18.11 -17.35
N ALA A 337 -30.64 -17.11 -16.77
CA ALA A 337 -31.14 -15.94 -17.48
C ALA A 337 -30.00 -15.09 -18.08
N ARG A 338 -28.94 -14.81 -17.31
CA ARG A 338 -27.80 -14.02 -17.81
C ARG A 338 -27.03 -14.73 -18.92
N SER A 339 -26.86 -16.04 -18.76
CA SER A 339 -26.08 -16.84 -19.70
C SER A 339 -26.88 -17.34 -20.88
N LEU A 340 -28.21 -17.22 -20.89
CA LEU A 340 -29.09 -17.86 -21.88
C LEU A 340 -28.83 -19.37 -21.99
N HIS A 341 -28.23 -19.96 -20.96
CA HIS A 341 -27.99 -21.40 -20.83
C HIS A 341 -28.88 -21.89 -19.70
N GLY A 342 -29.92 -22.59 -20.09
CA GLY A 342 -31.02 -23.05 -19.25
C GLY A 342 -31.66 -24.26 -19.90
N ASP A 343 -32.80 -24.66 -19.34
CA ASP A 343 -33.71 -25.61 -19.98
C ASP A 343 -34.42 -24.91 -21.15
N PHE A 344 -33.64 -24.64 -22.20
CA PHE A 344 -34.05 -23.96 -23.42
C PHE A 344 -33.77 -24.89 -24.61
N ALA A 345 -34.44 -24.68 -25.75
CA ALA A 345 -34.31 -25.51 -26.95
C ALA A 345 -32.85 -25.86 -27.33
N ALA A 346 -31.95 -24.88 -27.26
CA ALA A 346 -30.52 -25.06 -27.57
C ALA A 346 -29.77 -26.02 -26.62
N TYR A 347 -30.26 -26.25 -25.40
CA TYR A 347 -29.71 -27.24 -24.47
C TYR A 347 -30.12 -28.66 -24.87
N HIS A 348 -31.40 -28.89 -25.17
CA HIS A 348 -31.92 -30.19 -25.61
C HIS A 348 -31.34 -30.62 -26.95
N GLU A 349 -31.21 -29.69 -27.91
CA GLU A 349 -30.58 -29.96 -29.21
C GLU A 349 -29.10 -30.34 -29.09
N ARG A 350 -28.37 -29.77 -28.12
CA ARG A 350 -26.93 -30.04 -27.96
C ARG A 350 -26.64 -31.38 -27.29
N PHE A 351 -27.58 -31.93 -26.53
CA PHE A 351 -27.41 -33.20 -25.81
C PHE A 351 -28.34 -34.32 -26.30
N ASN A 352 -29.05 -34.12 -27.41
CA ASN A 352 -29.99 -35.08 -28.00
C ASN A 352 -31.02 -35.59 -26.98
N HIS A 353 -31.66 -34.66 -26.27
CA HIS A 353 -32.80 -35.00 -25.41
C HIS A 353 -34.08 -34.96 -26.26
N ASP A 354 -34.39 -36.06 -26.94
CA ASP A 354 -35.50 -36.14 -27.91
C ASP A 354 -36.89 -36.07 -27.25
N ASP A 355 -36.99 -36.42 -25.96
CA ASP A 355 -38.26 -36.51 -25.21
C ASP A 355 -38.72 -35.18 -24.57
N ALA A 356 -37.96 -34.09 -24.75
CA ALA A 356 -38.18 -32.82 -24.05
C ALA A 356 -38.71 -31.69 -24.95
N ARG A 357 -39.30 -32.04 -26.10
CA ARG A 357 -39.81 -31.07 -27.08
C ARG A 357 -41.24 -30.62 -26.81
#